data_AF-A0A6S6UBU4-F1
#
_entry.id   AF-A0A6S6UBU4-F1
#
_cell.length_a   1.000
_cell.length_b   1.000
_cell.length_c   1.000
_cell.angle_alpha   90.00
_cell.angle_beta   90.00
_cell.angle_gamma   90.00
#
_symmetry.space_group_name_H-M   'P 1'
#
loop_
_entity.id
_entity.type
_entity.pdbx_description
1 polymer ?
#
loop_
_entity_poly.entity_id
_entity_poly.type
_entity_poly.pdbx_seq_one_letter_code
_entity_poly.pdbx_strand_id
1 'polypeptide(L)'
;MALAKQYNPKTPFGASKAKKGLLLYFFLTPLFLSVVLALIARNIPAFGLNLVAFGLFYAVVKLNTWGLANEFKYQQEKLTKAPTKPYKSIAAILLGIATFFSASIAGQESIFIGIFLAIIAMIGYFLYYGLDPRTDKLENIGDVSAELVLKTLKDAQAKLSGIESHINNNFNDLVLKKKLSLATQKAKHIIQTIQDDPKDIRVARKFLLVYLDGLEKVTNSYTSMDEDDITDETKEKLHQLLNDVEIRFDKELARLKKNNEFDLDVNIDVLHQQIKN
;
A
#
# COMPACT_ATOMS: atom_id res chain seq x y z
N MET A 1 30.57 -19.14 18.41
CA MET A 1 29.19 -18.65 18.28
C MET A 1 29.15 -17.70 17.10
N ALA A 2 28.57 -18.11 15.97
CA ALA A 2 28.53 -17.30 14.76
C ALA A 2 27.54 -16.14 14.96
N LEU A 3 28.03 -14.92 14.75
CA LEU A 3 27.21 -13.71 14.74
C LEU A 3 26.24 -13.78 13.55
N ALA A 4 25.01 -14.22 13.82
CA ALA A 4 23.92 -14.17 12.86
C ALA A 4 23.63 -12.69 12.56
N LYS A 5 24.14 -12.21 11.43
CA LYS A 5 23.84 -10.88 10.88
C LYS A 5 22.34 -10.83 10.63
N GLN A 6 21.60 -10.06 11.44
CA GLN A 6 20.17 -9.83 11.26
C GLN A 6 19.92 -9.40 9.80
N TYR A 7 19.10 -10.19 9.11
CA TYR A 7 18.62 -9.85 7.77
C TYR A 7 17.79 -8.57 7.89
N ASN A 8 18.38 -7.47 7.45
CA ASN A 8 17.73 -6.16 7.41
C ASN A 8 17.40 -5.87 5.94
N PRO A 9 16.16 -6.08 5.46
CA PRO A 9 15.79 -5.69 4.11
C PRO A 9 15.60 -4.17 4.06
N LYS A 10 16.69 -3.41 4.24
CA LYS A 10 16.79 -2.00 3.83
C LYS A 10 17.20 -1.93 2.36
N THR A 11 16.40 -2.52 1.48
CA THR A 11 16.35 -2.03 0.10
C THR A 11 15.26 -0.98 0.04
N PRO A 12 15.54 0.28 -0.34
CA PRO A 12 14.49 1.23 -0.64
C PRO A 12 13.79 0.74 -1.92
N PHE A 13 12.75 -0.09 -1.75
CA PHE A 13 11.95 -0.69 -2.82
C PHE A 13 11.38 0.36 -3.79
N GLY A 14 11.32 1.64 -3.39
CA GLY A 14 10.94 2.77 -4.22
C GLY A 14 11.88 3.11 -5.38
N ALA A 15 13.18 2.79 -5.31
CA ALA A 15 14.11 3.10 -6.40
C ALA A 15 14.09 2.05 -7.53
N SER A 16 13.81 0.79 -7.18
CA SER A 16 13.58 -0.30 -8.14
C SER A 16 12.26 -0.13 -8.92
N LYS A 17 11.26 0.50 -8.28
CA LYS A 17 9.92 0.83 -8.81
C LYS A 17 9.92 1.61 -10.11
N ALA A 18 10.67 2.72 -10.16
CA ALA A 18 10.78 3.53 -11.37
C ALA A 18 11.46 2.73 -12.48
N LYS A 19 12.56 2.03 -12.16
CA LYS A 19 13.35 1.28 -13.14
C LYS A 19 12.58 0.11 -13.76
N LYS A 20 11.81 -0.66 -12.96
CA LYS A 20 11.00 -1.79 -13.46
C LYS A 20 9.86 -1.35 -14.38
N GLY A 21 9.18 -0.25 -14.06
CA GLY A 21 8.16 0.32 -14.93
C GLY A 21 8.75 0.96 -16.20
N LEU A 22 9.88 1.66 -16.08
CA LEU A 22 10.57 2.34 -17.18
C LEU A 22 11.10 1.39 -18.26
N LEU A 23 11.47 0.16 -17.91
CA LEU A 23 11.97 -0.83 -18.88
C LEU A 23 10.98 -1.12 -20.01
N LEU A 24 9.68 -1.24 -19.68
CA LEU A 24 8.66 -1.49 -20.71
C LEU A 24 8.39 -0.26 -21.57
N TYR A 25 8.60 0.95 -21.03
CA TYR A 25 8.56 2.18 -21.83
C TYR A 25 9.76 2.28 -22.80
N PHE A 26 10.95 1.85 -22.37
CA PHE A 26 12.12 1.80 -23.24
C PHE A 26 11.89 0.84 -24.43
N PHE A 27 11.27 -0.31 -24.17
CA PHE A 27 10.88 -1.26 -25.22
C PHE A 27 9.89 -0.68 -26.24
N LEU A 28 9.10 0.34 -25.88
CA LEU A 28 8.15 0.98 -26.78
C LEU A 28 8.81 1.94 -27.80
N THR A 29 10.06 2.36 -27.54
CA THR A 29 10.77 3.37 -28.35
C THR A 29 11.05 2.96 -29.80
N PRO A 30 11.48 1.72 -30.12
CA PRO A 30 11.72 1.34 -31.51
C PRO A 30 10.42 1.25 -32.30
N LEU A 31 9.33 0.84 -31.64
CA LEU A 31 8.03 0.70 -32.28
C LEU A 31 7.43 2.07 -32.63
N PHE A 32 7.60 3.06 -31.76
CA PHE A 32 7.27 4.45 -32.07
C PHE A 32 8.05 4.95 -33.29
N LEU A 33 9.35 4.64 -33.36
CA LEU A 33 10.18 5.00 -34.50
C LEU A 33 9.68 4.33 -35.80
N SER A 34 9.25 3.07 -35.74
CA SER A 34 8.66 2.37 -36.89
C SER A 34 7.38 3.04 -37.41
N VAL A 35 6.52 3.56 -36.52
CA VAL A 35 5.33 4.34 -36.92
C VAL A 35 5.74 5.63 -37.66
N VAL A 36 6.73 6.36 -37.13
CA VAL A 36 7.23 7.59 -37.76
C VAL A 36 7.88 7.29 -39.11
N LEU A 37 8.69 6.25 -39.21
CA LEU A 37 9.35 5.84 -40.47
C LEU A 37 8.33 5.40 -41.53
N ALA A 38 7.29 4.65 -41.14
CA ALA A 38 6.22 4.25 -42.06
C ALA A 38 5.44 5.46 -42.60
N LEU A 39 5.24 6.49 -41.77
CA LEU A 39 4.61 7.74 -42.18
C LEU A 39 5.51 8.54 -43.15
N ILE A 40 6.81 8.64 -42.86
CA ILE A 40 7.80 9.29 -43.75
C ILE A 40 7.86 8.57 -45.10
N ALA A 41 7.85 7.23 -45.09
CA ALA A 41 7.85 6.40 -46.29
C ALA A 41 6.52 6.44 -47.07
N ARG A 42 5.50 7.16 -46.59
CA ARG A 42 4.14 7.23 -47.15
C ARG A 42 3.46 5.87 -47.34
N ASN A 43 3.87 4.87 -46.57
CA ASN A 43 3.26 3.55 -46.61
C ASN A 43 2.05 3.51 -45.67
N ILE A 44 0.89 3.93 -46.19
CA ILE A 44 -0.37 4.00 -45.45
C ILE A 44 -0.77 2.66 -44.79
N PRO A 45 -0.74 1.50 -45.48
CA PRO A 45 -1.11 0.24 -44.82
C PRO A 45 -0.13 -0.15 -43.71
N ALA A 46 1.18 0.00 -43.91
CA ALA A 46 2.16 -0.29 -42.87
C ALA A 46 2.04 0.68 -41.68
N PHE A 47 1.75 1.96 -41.94
CA PHE A 47 1.48 2.95 -40.90
C PHE A 47 0.29 2.54 -40.02
N GLY A 48 -0.83 2.14 -40.63
CA GLY A 48 -2.02 1.69 -39.90
C GLY A 48 -1.74 0.48 -39.00
N LEU A 49 -1.07 -0.54 -39.54
CA LEU A 49 -0.70 -1.74 -38.79
C LEU A 49 0.27 -1.43 -37.63
N ASN A 50 1.30 -0.62 -37.88
CA ASN A 50 2.25 -0.22 -36.84
C ASN A 50 1.60 0.62 -35.74
N LEU A 51 0.61 1.46 -36.09
CA LEU A 51 -0.14 2.25 -35.11
C LEU A 51 -0.99 1.35 -34.20
N VAL A 52 -1.65 0.34 -34.77
CA VAL A 52 -2.40 -0.66 -33.98
C VAL A 52 -1.46 -1.44 -33.07
N ALA A 53 -0.33 -1.93 -33.59
CA ALA A 53 0.70 -2.60 -32.80
C ALA A 53 1.18 -1.71 -31.63
N PHE A 54 1.48 -0.45 -31.92
CA PHE A 54 1.88 0.54 -30.91
C PHE A 54 0.80 0.73 -29.84
N GLY A 55 -0.47 0.86 -30.24
CA GLY A 55 -1.59 0.97 -29.30
C GLY A 55 -1.71 -0.24 -28.38
N LEU A 56 -1.54 -1.46 -28.92
CA LEU A 56 -1.57 -2.69 -28.15
C LEU A 56 -0.43 -2.74 -27.11
N PHE A 57 0.81 -2.49 -27.53
CA PHE A 57 1.94 -2.47 -26.60
C PHE A 57 1.84 -1.33 -25.57
N TYR A 58 1.33 -0.17 -25.96
CA TYR A 58 1.07 0.93 -25.02
C TYR A 58 0.04 0.53 -23.96
N ALA A 59 -1.02 -0.17 -24.34
CA ALA A 59 -2.00 -0.72 -23.40
C ALA A 59 -1.36 -1.73 -22.43
N VAL A 60 -0.45 -2.59 -22.90
CA VAL A 60 0.34 -3.50 -22.03
C VAL A 60 1.14 -2.71 -20.99
N VAL A 61 1.85 -1.66 -21.41
CA VAL A 61 2.64 -0.81 -20.51
C VAL A 61 1.75 -0.19 -19.42
N LYS A 62 0.59 0.32 -19.79
CA LYS A 62 -0.36 0.92 -18.85
C LYS A 62 -0.92 -0.09 -17.85
N LEU A 63 -1.35 -1.26 -18.32
CA LEU A 63 -1.84 -2.34 -17.45
C LEU A 63 -0.76 -2.82 -16.49
N ASN A 64 0.48 -3.01 -16.95
CA ASN A 64 1.59 -3.38 -16.09
C ASN A 64 1.89 -2.30 -15.04
N THR A 65 1.84 -1.03 -15.42
CA THR A 65 2.05 0.09 -14.48
C THR A 65 1.01 0.08 -13.36
N TRP A 66 -0.26 -0.16 -13.69
CA TRP A 66 -1.31 -0.32 -12.68
C TRP A 66 -1.14 -1.57 -11.83
N GLY A 67 -0.76 -2.70 -12.44
CA GLY A 67 -0.46 -3.95 -11.73
C GLY A 67 0.66 -3.78 -10.70
N LEU A 68 1.77 -3.16 -11.10
CA LEU A 68 2.89 -2.84 -10.20
C LEU A 68 2.49 -1.84 -9.10
N ALA A 69 1.66 -0.85 -9.41
CA ALA A 69 1.17 0.09 -8.40
C ALA A 69 0.30 -0.61 -7.35
N ASN A 70 -0.54 -1.56 -7.76
CA ASN A 70 -1.41 -2.32 -6.85
C ASN A 70 -0.63 -3.34 -6.02
N GLU A 71 0.32 -4.04 -6.63
CA GLU A 71 1.25 -4.90 -5.88
C GLU A 71 2.04 -4.10 -4.86
N PHE A 72 2.51 -2.90 -5.20
CA PHE A 72 3.24 -2.05 -4.26
C PHE A 72 2.38 -1.63 -3.06
N LYS A 73 1.12 -1.25 -3.30
CA LYS A 73 0.17 -1.00 -2.20
C LYS A 73 -0.02 -2.25 -1.35
N TYR A 74 -0.23 -3.39 -1.99
CA TYR A 74 -0.38 -4.67 -1.31
C TYR A 74 0.86 -5.04 -0.46
N GLN A 75 2.07 -4.77 -0.95
CA GLN A 75 3.31 -5.10 -0.23
C GLN A 75 3.62 -4.17 0.94
N GLN A 76 3.28 -2.89 0.85
CA GLN A 76 3.48 -1.94 1.95
C GLN A 76 2.53 -2.16 3.11
N GLU A 77 1.29 -2.57 2.83
CA GLU A 77 0.31 -2.83 3.88
C GLU A 77 0.59 -4.19 4.54
N LYS A 78 0.62 -4.18 5.89
CA LYS A 78 0.70 -5.41 6.69
C LYS A 78 -0.61 -6.21 6.61
N LEU A 79 -1.75 -5.50 6.62
CA LEU A 79 -3.09 -6.09 6.52
C LEU A 79 -3.83 -5.54 5.31
N THR A 80 -4.17 -6.39 4.35
CA THR A 80 -4.92 -5.98 3.15
C THR A 80 -5.47 -7.18 2.40
N LYS A 81 -6.55 -6.97 1.64
CA LYS A 81 -7.07 -7.97 0.71
C LYS A 81 -6.22 -8.03 -0.56
N ALA A 82 -6.13 -9.21 -1.16
CA ALA A 82 -5.53 -9.39 -2.47
C ALA A 82 -6.27 -8.54 -3.51
N PRO A 83 -5.55 -7.98 -4.50
CA PRO A 83 -6.17 -7.26 -5.60
C PRO A 83 -7.17 -8.16 -6.34
N THR A 84 -8.43 -7.70 -6.49
CA THR A 84 -9.49 -8.48 -7.15
C THR A 84 -9.26 -8.67 -8.65
N LYS A 85 -8.51 -7.77 -9.28
CA LYS A 85 -8.21 -7.79 -10.73
C LYS A 85 -6.73 -8.09 -10.97
N PRO A 86 -6.39 -9.17 -11.71
CA PRO A 86 -5.01 -9.58 -11.97
C PRO A 86 -4.41 -8.79 -13.16
N TYR A 87 -4.11 -7.52 -12.95
CA TYR A 87 -3.64 -6.62 -14.01
C TYR A 87 -2.34 -7.09 -14.69
N LYS A 88 -1.39 -7.69 -13.97
CA LYS A 88 -0.16 -8.21 -14.59
C LYS A 88 -0.44 -9.42 -15.47
N SER A 89 -1.35 -10.30 -15.05
CA SER A 89 -1.74 -11.48 -15.82
C SER A 89 -2.43 -11.07 -17.14
N ILE A 90 -3.31 -10.06 -17.07
CA ILE A 90 -3.95 -9.48 -18.26
C ILE A 90 -2.91 -8.82 -19.17
N ALA A 91 -1.95 -8.08 -18.61
CA ALA A 91 -0.87 -7.48 -19.37
C ALA A 91 0.01 -8.54 -20.07
N ALA A 92 0.30 -9.67 -19.42
CA ALA A 92 1.06 -10.78 -20.01
C ALA A 92 0.36 -11.40 -21.23
N ILE A 93 -0.95 -11.63 -21.13
CA ILE A 93 -1.75 -12.16 -22.24
C ILE A 93 -1.81 -11.14 -23.38
N LEU A 94 -2.05 -9.86 -23.06
CA LEU A 94 -2.10 -8.80 -24.07
C LEU A 94 -0.73 -8.61 -24.74
N LEU A 95 0.38 -8.81 -24.03
CA LEU A 95 1.73 -8.79 -24.59
C LEU A 95 1.92 -9.92 -25.61
N GLY A 96 1.44 -11.13 -25.32
CA GLY A 96 1.45 -12.24 -26.27
C GLY A 96 0.67 -11.90 -27.54
N ILE A 97 -0.53 -11.35 -27.41
CA ILE A 97 -1.36 -10.91 -28.54
C ILE A 97 -0.68 -9.81 -29.35
N ALA A 98 -0.12 -8.80 -28.69
CA ALA A 98 0.58 -7.69 -29.34
C ALA A 98 1.82 -8.19 -30.11
N THR A 99 2.56 -9.14 -29.54
CA THR A 99 3.75 -9.74 -30.16
C THR A 99 3.36 -10.60 -31.36
N PHE A 100 2.30 -11.42 -31.23
CA PHE A 100 1.78 -12.21 -32.34
C PHE A 100 1.29 -11.32 -33.49
N PHE A 101 0.52 -10.27 -33.19
CA PHE A 101 0.03 -9.31 -34.17
C PHE A 101 1.19 -8.63 -34.90
N SER A 102 2.21 -8.19 -34.15
CA SER A 102 3.34 -7.46 -34.71
C SER A 102 4.23 -8.34 -35.58
N ALA A 103 4.48 -9.60 -35.18
CA ALA A 103 5.27 -10.53 -35.97
C ALA A 103 4.52 -11.02 -37.22
N SER A 104 3.31 -11.56 -37.06
CA SER A 104 2.59 -12.23 -38.15
C SER A 104 1.89 -11.26 -39.11
N ILE A 105 1.28 -10.18 -38.59
CA ILE A 105 0.43 -9.29 -39.39
C ILE A 105 1.22 -8.06 -39.84
N ALA A 106 1.87 -7.35 -38.92
CA ALA A 106 2.65 -6.16 -39.27
C ALA A 106 3.98 -6.51 -39.93
N GLY A 107 4.66 -7.55 -39.45
CA GLY A 107 5.95 -8.04 -39.96
C GLY A 107 5.86 -9.05 -41.10
N GLN A 108 4.67 -9.57 -41.41
CA GLN A 108 4.42 -10.58 -42.46
C GLN A 108 5.20 -11.90 -42.28
N GLU A 109 5.61 -12.21 -41.05
CA GLU A 109 6.28 -13.46 -40.72
C GLU A 109 5.29 -14.64 -40.69
N SER A 110 5.82 -15.86 -40.74
CA SER A 110 5.00 -17.07 -40.59
C SER A 110 4.25 -17.10 -39.25
N ILE A 111 3.00 -17.56 -39.28
CA ILE A 111 2.15 -17.72 -38.09
C ILE A 111 2.86 -18.53 -36.99
N PHE A 112 3.62 -19.56 -37.36
CA PHE A 112 4.38 -20.37 -36.42
C PHE A 112 5.44 -19.56 -35.66
N ILE A 113 6.15 -18.68 -36.36
CA ILE A 113 7.15 -17.78 -35.76
C ILE A 113 6.45 -16.79 -34.83
N GLY A 114 5.32 -16.22 -35.25
CA GLY A 114 4.54 -15.31 -34.42
C GLY A 114 4.04 -15.94 -33.12
N ILE A 115 3.55 -17.18 -33.17
CA ILE A 115 3.12 -17.92 -31.96
C ILE A 115 4.31 -18.16 -31.04
N PHE A 116 5.45 -18.61 -31.60
CA PHE A 116 6.66 -18.87 -30.82
C PHE A 116 7.17 -17.60 -30.10
N LEU A 117 7.23 -16.47 -30.80
CA LEU A 117 7.61 -15.18 -30.23
C LEU A 117 6.63 -14.72 -29.15
N ALA A 118 5.33 -14.91 -29.36
CA ALA A 118 4.30 -14.57 -28.38
C ALA A 118 4.47 -15.37 -27.06
N ILE A 119 4.76 -16.67 -27.16
CA ILE A 119 5.02 -17.53 -26.00
C ILE A 119 6.28 -17.07 -25.26
N ILE A 120 7.36 -16.81 -25.98
CA ILE A 120 8.62 -16.33 -25.39
C ILE A 120 8.40 -15.00 -24.67
N ALA A 121 7.69 -14.05 -25.31
CA ALA A 121 7.40 -12.75 -24.71
C ALA A 121 6.59 -12.89 -23.41
N MET A 122 5.59 -13.78 -23.40
CA MET A 122 4.77 -14.06 -22.23
C MET A 122 5.59 -14.68 -21.09
N ILE A 123 6.43 -15.68 -21.39
CA ILE A 123 7.33 -16.30 -20.40
C ILE A 123 8.32 -15.28 -19.84
N GLY A 124 8.96 -14.49 -20.71
CA GLY A 124 9.89 -13.45 -20.30
C GLY A 124 9.23 -12.40 -19.40
N TYR A 125 7.98 -12.03 -19.70
CA TYR A 125 7.20 -11.14 -18.85
C TYR A 125 6.95 -11.75 -17.47
N PHE A 126 6.52 -13.01 -17.38
CA PHE A 126 6.29 -13.68 -16.11
C PHE A 126 7.56 -13.79 -15.26
N LEU A 127 8.70 -14.12 -15.88
CA LEU A 127 9.97 -14.24 -15.17
C LEU A 127 10.46 -12.89 -14.61
N TYR A 128 10.23 -11.79 -15.33
CA TYR A 128 10.70 -10.48 -14.91
C TYR A 128 9.73 -9.76 -13.94
N TYR A 129 8.43 -9.79 -14.22
CA TYR A 129 7.41 -9.04 -13.46
C TYR A 129 6.69 -9.88 -12.40
N GLY A 130 6.74 -11.21 -12.51
CA GLY A 130 6.05 -12.11 -11.59
C GLY A 130 4.53 -12.11 -11.76
N LEU A 131 3.87 -12.91 -10.92
CA LEU A 131 2.41 -13.00 -10.86
C LEU A 131 1.81 -11.92 -9.94
N ASP A 132 0.53 -11.62 -10.15
CA ASP A 132 -0.23 -10.78 -9.22
C ASP A 132 -0.37 -11.49 -7.85
N PRO A 133 -0.31 -10.76 -6.71
CA PRO A 133 -0.60 -11.33 -5.40
C PRO A 133 -2.03 -11.88 -5.34
N ARG A 134 -2.20 -13.11 -4.86
CA ARG A 134 -3.51 -13.81 -4.81
C ARG A 134 -3.97 -14.15 -3.40
N THR A 135 -3.10 -14.02 -2.42
CA THR A 135 -3.38 -14.37 -1.03
C THR A 135 -3.77 -13.12 -0.25
N ASP A 136 -4.82 -13.21 0.54
CA ASP A 136 -5.19 -12.13 1.45
C ASP A 136 -4.17 -12.05 2.60
N LYS A 137 -3.71 -10.84 2.95
CA LYS A 137 -2.91 -10.60 4.16
C LYS A 137 -3.85 -10.35 5.34
N LEU A 138 -4.54 -11.40 5.74
CA LEU A 138 -5.65 -11.36 6.69
C LEU A 138 -5.52 -12.46 7.75
N GLU A 139 -4.33 -12.58 8.33
CA GLU A 139 -4.07 -13.55 9.40
C GLU A 139 -4.64 -13.07 10.74
N ASN A 140 -5.00 -14.02 11.61
CA ASN A 140 -5.38 -13.77 13.00
C ASN A 140 -6.54 -12.76 13.21
N ILE A 141 -7.52 -12.75 12.30
CA ILE A 141 -8.70 -11.86 12.40
C ILE A 141 -9.74 -12.37 13.42
N GLY A 142 -9.62 -13.63 13.85
CA GLY A 142 -10.59 -14.27 14.73
C GLY A 142 -11.98 -14.28 14.11
N ASP A 143 -13.00 -13.94 14.91
CA ASP A 143 -14.42 -13.92 14.51
C ASP A 143 -14.89 -12.54 13.98
N VAL A 144 -13.95 -11.65 13.62
CA VAL A 144 -14.27 -10.32 13.10
C VAL A 144 -14.26 -10.34 11.57
N SER A 145 -15.15 -9.58 10.91
CA SER A 145 -15.09 -9.47 9.46
C SER A 145 -13.85 -8.67 9.02
N ALA A 146 -13.08 -9.22 8.09
CA ALA A 146 -11.89 -8.56 7.55
C ALA A 146 -12.16 -7.15 7.00
N GLU A 147 -13.33 -6.97 6.38
CA GLU A 147 -13.75 -5.66 5.87
C GLU A 147 -13.93 -4.63 6.99
N LEU A 148 -14.49 -5.03 8.14
CA LEU A 148 -14.64 -4.15 9.29
C LEU A 148 -13.28 -3.75 9.86
N VAL A 149 -12.34 -4.68 9.97
CA VAL A 149 -10.98 -4.40 10.45
C VAL A 149 -10.30 -3.38 9.54
N LEU A 150 -10.24 -3.68 8.25
CA LEU A 150 -9.59 -2.82 7.25
C LEU A 150 -10.24 -1.43 7.21
N LYS A 151 -11.57 -1.35 7.25
CA LYS A 151 -12.28 -0.07 7.28
C LYS A 151 -11.94 0.73 8.54
N THR A 152 -11.98 0.09 9.70
CA THR A 152 -11.70 0.78 10.97
C THR A 152 -10.26 1.30 11.04
N LEU A 153 -9.29 0.50 10.60
CA LEU A 153 -7.88 0.91 10.55
C LEU A 153 -7.67 2.06 9.56
N LYS A 154 -8.30 1.98 8.39
CA LYS A 154 -8.24 3.05 7.38
C LYS A 154 -8.84 4.35 7.89
N ASP A 155 -10.01 4.29 8.53
CA ASP A 155 -10.68 5.46 9.10
C ASP A 155 -9.82 6.09 10.20
N ALA A 156 -9.19 5.28 11.07
CA ALA A 156 -8.28 5.77 12.11
C ALA A 156 -7.01 6.41 11.54
N GLN A 157 -6.40 5.81 10.52
CA GLN A 157 -5.23 6.38 9.83
C GLN A 157 -5.56 7.70 9.11
N ALA A 158 -6.76 7.80 8.51
CA ALA A 158 -7.22 9.03 7.86
C ALA A 158 -7.35 10.18 8.86
N LYS A 159 -7.97 9.94 10.02
CA LYS A 159 -8.10 10.94 11.10
C LYS A 159 -6.74 11.38 11.64
N LEU A 160 -5.82 10.44 11.87
CA LEU A 160 -4.45 10.77 12.28
C LEU A 160 -3.72 11.64 11.26
N SER A 161 -3.87 11.32 9.97
CA SER A 161 -3.26 12.12 8.90
C SER A 161 -3.86 13.52 8.85
N GLY A 162 -5.17 13.67 9.08
CA GLY A 162 -5.85 14.95 9.24
C GLY A 162 -5.26 15.76 10.38
N ILE A 163 -5.23 15.19 11.59
CA ILE A 163 -4.65 15.82 12.77
C ILE A 163 -3.19 16.25 12.53
N GLU A 164 -2.36 15.39 11.92
CA GLU A 164 -0.96 15.72 11.61
C GLU A 164 -0.81 16.86 10.60
N SER A 165 -1.72 16.96 9.62
CA SER A 165 -1.76 18.10 8.70
C SER A 165 -2.04 19.40 9.45
N HIS A 166 -3.02 19.41 10.36
CA HIS A 166 -3.35 20.57 11.19
C HIS A 166 -2.19 20.98 12.13
N ILE A 167 -1.53 20.00 12.77
CA ILE A 167 -0.33 20.21 13.60
C ILE A 167 0.78 20.95 12.82
N ASN A 168 1.01 20.54 11.57
CA ASN A 168 2.14 21.05 10.80
C ASN A 168 1.89 22.43 10.21
N ASN A 169 0.65 22.71 9.80
CA ASN A 169 0.33 23.89 8.99
C ASN A 169 -0.33 25.03 9.77
N ASN A 170 -1.04 24.73 10.87
CA ASN A 170 -1.97 25.68 11.50
C ASN A 170 -1.76 25.84 13.01
N PHE A 171 -0.76 25.18 13.59
CA PHE A 171 -0.58 25.15 15.05
C PHE A 171 0.64 25.99 15.46
N ASN A 172 0.37 27.15 16.09
CA ASN A 172 1.41 28.12 16.49
C ASN A 172 2.01 27.84 17.88
N ASP A 173 1.25 27.25 18.80
CA ASP A 173 1.73 26.90 20.15
C ASP A 173 2.63 25.64 20.13
N LEU A 174 3.92 25.82 20.43
CA LEU A 174 4.92 24.76 20.43
C LEU A 174 4.68 23.68 21.51
N VAL A 175 4.14 24.05 22.68
CA VAL A 175 3.94 23.12 23.79
C VAL A 175 2.77 22.18 23.49
N LEU A 176 1.65 22.76 23.05
CA LEU A 176 0.49 21.99 22.61
C LEU A 176 0.81 21.13 21.39
N LYS A 177 1.53 21.68 20.41
CA LYS A 177 2.01 20.94 19.23
C LYS A 177 2.81 19.70 19.63
N LYS A 178 3.73 19.84 20.59
CA LYS A 178 4.54 18.72 21.10
C LYS A 178 3.67 17.65 21.77
N LYS A 179 2.75 18.04 22.64
CA LYS A 179 1.83 17.10 23.31
C LYS A 179 0.92 16.37 22.32
N LEU A 180 0.36 17.10 21.36
CA LEU A 180 -0.49 16.51 20.33
C LEU A 180 0.30 15.56 19.43
N SER A 181 1.53 15.90 19.05
CA SER A 181 2.43 15.01 18.31
C SER A 181 2.78 13.73 19.08
N LEU A 182 2.93 13.80 20.41
CA LEU A 182 3.13 12.61 21.24
C LEU A 182 1.86 11.74 21.25
N ALA A 183 0.68 12.35 21.38
CA ALA A 183 -0.59 11.64 21.32
C ALA A 183 -0.79 10.95 19.96
N THR A 184 -0.50 11.61 18.83
CA THR A 184 -0.59 10.98 17.50
C THR A 184 0.41 9.85 17.34
N GLN A 185 1.63 9.98 17.88
CA GLN A 185 2.62 8.90 17.89
C GLN A 185 2.11 7.68 18.68
N LYS A 186 1.55 7.88 19.87
CA LYS A 186 0.98 6.78 20.67
C LYS A 186 -0.21 6.12 19.96
N ALA A 187 -1.08 6.89 19.33
CA ALA A 187 -2.16 6.36 18.52
C ALA A 187 -1.65 5.54 17.32
N LYS A 188 -0.58 5.97 16.65
CA LYS A 188 0.09 5.19 15.60
C LYS A 188 0.63 3.86 16.16
N HIS A 189 1.20 3.85 17.35
CA HIS A 189 1.62 2.62 18.01
C HIS A 189 0.43 1.69 18.32
N ILE A 190 -0.70 2.22 18.79
CA ILE A 190 -1.92 1.42 19.01
C ILE A 190 -2.38 0.77 17.71
N ILE A 191 -2.44 1.54 16.61
CA ILE A 191 -2.81 1.03 15.29
C ILE A 191 -1.85 -0.05 14.83
N GLN A 192 -0.54 0.14 15.00
CA GLN A 192 0.46 -0.87 14.64
C GLN A 192 0.31 -2.15 15.44
N THR A 193 0.07 -2.06 16.76
CA THR A 193 -0.17 -3.24 17.60
C THR A 193 -1.43 -3.99 17.15
N ILE A 194 -2.50 -3.28 16.79
CA ILE A 194 -3.72 -3.91 16.24
C ILE A 194 -3.48 -4.45 14.82
N GLN A 195 -2.56 -3.87 14.05
CA GLN A 195 -2.17 -4.43 12.76
C GLN A 195 -1.40 -5.76 12.90
N ASP A 196 -0.63 -5.89 13.98
CA ASP A 196 0.10 -7.11 14.31
C ASP A 196 -0.83 -8.19 14.89
N ASP A 197 -1.85 -7.80 15.66
CA ASP A 197 -2.92 -8.68 16.12
C ASP A 197 -4.34 -8.11 15.86
N PRO A 198 -4.96 -8.45 14.72
CA PRO A 198 -6.24 -7.87 14.32
C PRO A 198 -7.40 -8.21 15.23
N LYS A 199 -7.34 -9.30 16.03
CA LYS A 199 -8.47 -9.73 16.87
C LYS A 199 -8.81 -8.70 17.95
N ASP A 200 -7.82 -7.93 18.39
CA ASP A 200 -7.97 -6.88 19.40
C ASP A 200 -8.82 -5.70 18.92
N ILE A 201 -9.02 -5.55 17.60
CA ILE A 201 -9.87 -4.50 17.03
C ILE A 201 -11.28 -4.54 17.60
N ARG A 202 -11.79 -5.71 17.98
CA ARG A 202 -13.14 -5.87 18.54
C ARG A 202 -13.34 -5.01 19.80
N VAL A 203 -12.32 -4.94 20.65
CA VAL A 203 -12.36 -4.24 21.93
C VAL A 203 -11.79 -2.82 21.79
N ALA A 204 -10.74 -2.65 21.00
CA ALA A 204 -10.05 -1.37 20.82
C ALA A 204 -10.77 -0.40 19.86
N ARG A 205 -11.66 -0.88 18.98
CA ARG A 205 -12.32 -0.04 17.96
C ARG A 205 -13.04 1.17 18.55
N LYS A 206 -13.88 0.96 19.57
CA LYS A 206 -14.65 2.05 20.18
C LYS A 206 -13.72 3.08 20.78
N PHE A 207 -12.67 2.63 21.46
CA PHE A 207 -11.64 3.50 22.01
C PHE A 207 -10.96 4.31 20.91
N LEU A 208 -10.43 3.65 19.89
CA LEU A 208 -9.70 4.30 18.81
C LEU A 208 -10.55 5.36 18.10
N LEU A 209 -11.79 5.02 17.73
CA LEU A 209 -12.66 5.94 17.01
C LEU A 209 -13.07 7.14 17.85
N VAL A 210 -13.50 6.93 19.10
CA VAL A 210 -13.97 8.02 19.98
C VAL A 210 -12.85 9.00 20.30
N TYR A 211 -11.66 8.50 20.64
CA TYR A 211 -10.55 9.38 21.01
C TYR A 211 -9.95 10.09 19.80
N LEU A 212 -9.83 9.43 18.64
CA LEU A 212 -9.37 10.10 17.43
C LEU A 212 -10.37 11.13 16.91
N ASP A 213 -11.69 10.85 16.98
CA ASP A 213 -12.73 11.83 16.67
C ASP A 213 -12.69 13.03 17.61
N GLY A 214 -12.48 12.77 18.91
CA GLY A 214 -12.33 13.82 19.91
C GLY A 214 -11.11 14.70 19.64
N LEU A 215 -9.96 14.09 19.38
CA LEU A 215 -8.72 14.81 19.06
C LEU A 215 -8.84 15.62 17.77
N GLU A 216 -9.43 15.07 16.71
CA GLU A 216 -9.65 15.78 15.45
C GLU A 216 -10.57 16.98 15.65
N LYS A 217 -11.71 16.81 16.34
CA LYS A 217 -12.63 17.91 16.64
C LYS A 217 -11.97 19.02 17.44
N VAL A 218 -11.23 18.67 18.50
CA VAL A 218 -10.56 19.65 19.36
C VAL A 218 -9.45 20.37 18.60
N THR A 219 -8.69 19.65 17.79
CA THR A 219 -7.64 20.24 16.93
C THR A 219 -8.26 21.21 15.93
N ASN A 220 -9.35 20.81 15.26
CA ASN A 220 -10.03 21.66 14.29
C ASN A 220 -10.62 22.91 14.93
N SER A 221 -11.29 22.75 16.08
CA SER A 221 -11.84 23.88 16.84
C SER A 221 -10.73 24.85 17.24
N TYR A 222 -9.60 24.36 17.76
CA TYR A 222 -8.48 25.20 18.16
C TYR A 222 -7.87 25.95 16.96
N THR A 223 -7.66 25.28 15.83
CA THR A 223 -7.09 25.91 14.63
C THR A 223 -8.04 26.87 13.91
N SER A 224 -9.34 26.84 14.24
CA SER A 224 -10.34 27.74 13.66
C SER A 224 -10.62 28.98 14.53
N MET A 225 -10.09 29.02 15.75
CA MET A 225 -10.20 30.19 16.63
C MET A 225 -9.14 31.22 16.25
N ASP A 226 -9.50 32.49 16.28
CA ASP A 226 -8.56 33.60 16.12
C ASP A 226 -7.65 33.69 17.34
N GLU A 227 -6.38 34.07 17.16
CA GLU A 227 -5.40 34.09 18.26
C GLU A 227 -5.84 34.97 19.44
N ASP A 228 -6.58 36.05 19.15
CA ASP A 228 -7.10 36.99 20.14
C ASP A 228 -8.20 36.38 21.03
N ASP A 229 -8.89 35.34 20.57
CA ASP A 229 -9.95 34.64 21.31
C ASP A 229 -9.41 33.46 22.15
N ILE A 230 -8.13 33.10 22.00
CA ILE A 230 -7.51 31.97 22.73
C ILE A 230 -7.05 32.43 24.11
N THR A 231 -7.96 32.32 25.10
CA THR A 231 -7.67 32.63 26.50
C THR A 231 -6.71 31.61 27.15
N ASP A 232 -5.97 32.05 28.18
CA ASP A 232 -5.08 31.16 28.96
C ASP A 232 -5.83 30.01 29.64
N GLU A 233 -7.08 30.24 30.06
CA GLU A 233 -7.95 29.19 30.61
C GLU A 233 -8.25 28.10 29.57
N THR A 234 -8.44 28.49 28.29
CA THR A 234 -8.69 27.55 27.20
C THR A 234 -7.45 26.71 26.91
N LYS A 235 -6.26 27.33 26.92
CA LYS A 235 -4.98 26.61 26.79
C LYS A 235 -4.77 25.61 27.91
N GLU A 236 -5.05 25.99 29.16
CA GLU A 236 -4.93 25.09 30.32
C GLU A 236 -5.88 23.90 30.23
N LYS A 237 -7.15 24.12 29.88
CA LYS A 237 -8.13 23.03 29.65
C LYS A 237 -7.66 22.08 28.54
N LEU A 238 -7.10 22.62 27.46
CA LEU A 238 -6.56 21.82 26.36
C LEU A 238 -5.31 21.02 26.79
N HIS A 239 -4.43 21.62 27.58
CA HIS A 239 -3.27 20.92 28.16
C HIS A 239 -3.70 19.74 29.04
N GLN A 240 -4.68 19.94 29.91
CA GLN A 240 -5.23 18.90 30.77
C GLN A 240 -5.88 17.78 29.94
N LEU A 241 -6.69 18.13 28.95
CA LEU A 241 -7.30 17.15 28.04
C LEU A 241 -6.25 16.31 27.32
N LEU A 242 -5.22 16.92 26.73
CA LEU A 242 -4.18 16.19 26.02
C LEU A 242 -3.38 15.27 26.96
N ASN A 243 -3.18 15.70 28.21
CA ASN A 243 -2.56 14.87 29.25
C ASN A 243 -3.43 13.65 29.60
N ASP A 244 -4.73 13.85 29.75
CA ASP A 244 -5.67 12.75 30.03
C ASP A 244 -5.74 11.76 28.86
N VAL A 245 -5.79 12.25 27.62
CA VAL A 245 -5.75 11.42 26.42
C VAL A 245 -4.46 10.61 26.38
N GLU A 246 -3.33 11.23 26.69
CA GLU A 246 -2.03 10.55 26.75
C GLU A 246 -2.04 9.38 27.74
N ILE A 247 -2.53 9.60 28.96
CA ILE A 247 -2.65 8.57 30.01
C ILE A 247 -3.56 7.43 29.53
N ARG A 248 -4.68 7.76 28.87
CA ARG A 248 -5.61 6.77 28.34
C ARG A 248 -4.97 5.94 27.22
N PHE A 249 -4.20 6.55 26.33
CA PHE A 249 -3.46 5.86 25.27
C PHE A 249 -2.40 4.92 25.84
N ASP A 250 -1.67 5.33 26.88
CA ASP A 250 -0.70 4.45 27.55
C ASP A 250 -1.39 3.24 28.19
N LYS A 251 -2.53 3.45 28.84
CA LYS A 251 -3.31 2.36 29.44
C LYS A 251 -3.82 1.38 28.38
N GLU A 252 -4.27 1.88 27.23
CA GLU A 252 -4.72 1.02 26.14
C GLU A 252 -3.56 0.24 25.52
N LEU A 253 -2.40 0.87 25.32
CA LEU A 253 -1.19 0.18 24.85
C LEU A 253 -0.74 -0.92 25.82
N ALA A 254 -0.76 -0.64 27.12
CA ALA A 254 -0.44 -1.64 28.14
C ALA A 254 -1.43 -2.81 28.12
N ARG A 255 -2.72 -2.54 27.91
CA ARG A 255 -3.76 -3.57 27.78
C ARG A 255 -3.51 -4.47 26.57
N LEU A 256 -3.21 -3.88 25.40
CA LEU A 256 -2.92 -4.64 24.17
C LEU A 256 -1.66 -5.50 24.32
N LYS A 257 -0.59 -4.96 24.92
CA LYS A 257 0.62 -5.75 25.21
C LYS A 257 0.33 -6.93 26.13
N LYS A 258 -0.42 -6.72 27.21
CA LYS A 258 -0.79 -7.79 28.15
C LYS A 258 -1.59 -8.91 27.48
N ASN A 259 -2.51 -8.56 26.57
CA ASN A 259 -3.23 -9.56 25.79
C ASN A 259 -2.27 -10.40 24.93
N ASN A 260 -1.37 -9.74 24.20
CA ASN A 260 -0.39 -10.43 23.35
C ASN A 260 0.55 -11.35 24.16
N GLU A 261 0.98 -10.92 25.34
CA GLU A 261 1.78 -11.75 26.26
C GLU A 261 1.00 -12.99 26.72
N PHE A 262 -0.26 -12.81 27.12
CA PHE A 262 -1.13 -13.92 27.52
C PHE A 262 -1.35 -14.93 26.38
N ASP A 263 -1.56 -14.45 25.16
CA ASP A 263 -1.73 -15.34 24.00
C ASP A 263 -0.44 -16.11 23.66
N LEU A 264 0.73 -15.49 23.84
CA LEU A 264 2.01 -16.16 23.68
C LEU A 264 2.16 -17.29 24.71
N ASP A 265 1.85 -17.02 25.98
CA ASP A 265 1.92 -18.03 27.05
C ASP A 265 1.01 -19.23 26.76
N VAL A 266 -0.23 -18.96 26.35
CA VAL A 266 -1.18 -20.02 25.95
C VAL A 266 -0.63 -20.84 24.77
N ASN A 267 -0.06 -20.18 23.76
CA ASN A 267 0.51 -20.88 22.60
C ASN A 267 1.73 -21.74 22.99
N ILE A 268 2.57 -21.26 23.91
CA ILE A 268 3.69 -22.02 24.47
C ILE A 268 3.20 -23.28 25.20
N ASP A 269 2.18 -23.14 26.05
CA ASP A 269 1.59 -24.26 26.79
C ASP A 269 0.97 -25.32 25.87
N VAL A 270 0.26 -24.89 24.81
CA VAL A 270 -0.32 -25.78 23.80
C VAL A 270 0.77 -26.54 23.04
N LEU A 271 1.83 -25.86 22.61
CA LEU A 271 2.96 -26.52 21.94
C LEU A 271 3.67 -27.52 22.87
N HIS A 272 3.86 -27.19 24.14
CA HIS A 272 4.41 -28.13 25.13
C HIS A 272 3.55 -29.39 25.27
N GLN A 273 2.23 -29.25 25.30
CA GLN A 273 1.31 -30.40 25.37
C GLN A 273 1.38 -31.27 24.11
N GLN A 274 1.50 -30.65 22.93
CA GLN A 274 1.62 -31.38 21.66
C GLN A 274 2.94 -32.15 21.51
N ILE A 275 4.05 -31.62 22.04
CA ILE A 275 5.37 -32.30 21.98
C ILE A 275 5.43 -33.48 22.96
N LYS A 276 4.71 -33.41 24.08
CA LYS A 276 4.71 -34.46 25.10
C LYS A 276 3.90 -35.71 24.68
N ASN A 277 3.02 -35.56 23.69
CA ASN A 277 2.24 -36.63 23.08
C ASN A 277 2.94 -37.15 21.81
#